data_AF-A0A7C2URH5-F1
#
_entry.id   AF-A0A7C2URH5-F1
#
_cell.length_a   1.000
_cell.length_b   1.000
_cell.length_c   1.000
_cell.angle_alpha   90.00
_cell.angle_beta   90.00
_cell.angle_gamma   90.00
#
_symmetry.space_group_name_H-M   'P 1'
#
loop_
_entity.id
_entity.type
_entity.pdbx_description
1 polymer ?
#
loop_
_entity_poly.entity_id
_entity_poly.type
_entity_poly.pdbx_seq_one_letter_code
_entity_poly.pdbx_strand_id
1 'polypeptide(L)' 'MRREMGDAEKRLWTRLRRNQIGFHFRRQAPVGPYFLDFYCAKARLCIEVDGDL' A
#
# COMPACT_ATOMS: atom_id res chain seq x y z
N MET A 1 2.36 -11.41 -9.43
CA MET A 1 1.27 -10.86 -10.27
C MET A 1 0.91 -9.48 -9.74
N ARG A 2 0.77 -8.46 -10.59
CA ARG A 2 0.41 -7.11 -10.17
C ARG A 2 -1.11 -6.95 -10.36
N ARG A 3 -1.88 -6.76 -9.28
CA ARG A 3 -3.34 -6.58 -9.36
C ARG A 3 -3.65 -5.14 -9.79
N GLU A 4 -4.79 -4.91 -10.41
CA GLU A 4 -5.31 -3.54 -10.50
C GLU A 4 -5.77 -3.09 -9.10
N MET A 5 -5.43 -1.86 -8.73
CA MET A 5 -5.82 -1.32 -7.43
C MET A 5 -7.31 -0.96 -7.43
N GLY A 6 -8.03 -1.29 -6.36
CA GLY A 6 -9.40 -0.82 -6.14
C GLY A 6 -9.45 0.70 -5.95
N ASP A 7 -10.65 1.30 -6.01
CA ASP A 7 -10.80 2.76 -5.88
C ASP A 7 -10.37 3.27 -4.51
N ALA A 8 -10.63 2.50 -3.44
CA ALA A 8 -10.16 2.83 -2.09
C ALA A 8 -8.62 2.84 -2.01
N GLU A 9 -7.96 1.81 -2.56
CA GLU A 9 -6.50 1.76 -2.66
C GLU A 9 -5.96 2.92 -3.51
N LYS A 10 -6.59 3.24 -4.65
CA LYS A 10 -6.19 4.36 -5.53
C LYS A 10 -6.22 5.68 -4.76
N ARG A 11 -7.31 5.95 -4.02
CA ARG A 11 -7.45 7.15 -3.18
C ARG A 11 -6.35 7.22 -2.12
N LEU A 12 -6.12 6.13 -1.38
CA LEU A 12 -5.07 6.10 -0.35
C LEU A 12 -3.69 6.33 -0.98
N TRP A 13 -3.40 5.69 -2.10
CA TRP A 13 -2.12 5.83 -2.78
C TRP A 13 -1.83 7.25 -3.25
N THR A 14 -2.83 8.03 -3.62
CA THR A 14 -2.63 9.45 -3.96
C THR A 14 -1.98 10.23 -2.81
N ARG A 15 -2.29 9.87 -1.56
CA ARG A 15 -1.75 10.49 -0.33
C ARG A 15 -0.42 9.89 0.10
N LEU A 16 -0.19 8.59 -0.11
CA LEU A 16 1.04 7.91 0.33
C LEU A 16 2.21 8.01 -0.66
N ARG A 17 1.92 8.13 -1.96
CA ARG A 17 2.96 8.11 -3.00
C ARG A 17 3.91 9.28 -2.89
N ARG A 18 5.11 9.12 -3.48
CA ARG A 18 6.14 10.18 -3.57
C ARG A 18 6.58 10.73 -2.21
N ASN A 19 6.45 9.93 -1.15
CA ASN A 19 6.84 10.28 0.20
C ASN A 19 6.18 11.57 0.73
N GLN A 20 4.96 11.88 0.26
CA GLN A 20 4.23 13.11 0.59
C GLN A 20 4.00 13.31 2.10
N ILE A 21 3.99 12.22 2.87
CA ILE A 21 3.80 12.23 4.32
C ILE A 21 5.09 11.95 5.12
N GLY A 22 6.26 12.13 4.50
CA GLY A 22 7.57 11.93 5.16
C GLY A 22 7.99 10.46 5.34
N PHE A 23 7.18 9.53 4.86
CA PHE A 23 7.45 8.09 4.89
C PHE A 23 7.37 7.49 3.49
N HIS A 24 8.26 6.54 3.20
CA HIS A 24 8.23 5.82 1.94
C HIS A 24 7.31 4.60 2.04
N PHE A 25 6.25 4.63 1.23
CA PHE A 25 5.32 3.53 1.06
C PHE A 25 5.53 2.85 -0.29
N ARG A 26 5.57 1.51 -0.26
CA ARG A 26 5.48 0.64 -1.43
C ARG A 26 4.03 0.17 -1.55
N ARG A 27 3.51 0.09 -2.77
CA ARG A 27 2.22 -0.55 -3.07
C ARG A 27 2.43 -1.99 -3.52
N GLN A 28 1.50 -2.90 -3.21
CA GLN A 28 1.56 -4.32 -3.58
C GLN A 28 2.90 -4.94 -3.21
N ALA A 29 3.30 -4.71 -1.95
CA ALA A 29 4.62 -5.05 -1.47
C ALA A 29 4.70 -6.55 -1.14
N PRO A 30 5.60 -7.32 -1.76
CA PRO A 30 5.85 -8.69 -1.35
C PRO A 30 6.54 -8.68 0.02
N VAL A 31 5.95 -9.37 0.99
CA VAL A 31 6.49 -9.55 2.34
C VAL A 31 6.37 -11.03 2.71
N GLY A 32 7.47 -11.76 2.56
CA GLY A 32 7.48 -13.22 2.72
C GLY A 32 6.48 -13.87 1.75
N PRO A 33 5.54 -14.70 2.25
CA PRO A 33 4.52 -15.35 1.42
C PRO A 33 3.32 -14.44 1.09
N TYR A 34 3.27 -13.21 1.61
CA TYR A 34 2.12 -12.31 1.48
C TYR A 34 2.40 -11.15 0.53
N PHE A 35 1.33 -10.58 -0.04
CA PHE A 35 1.34 -9.34 -0.79
C PHE A 35 0.46 -8.33 -0.07
N LEU A 36 1.07 -7.31 0.53
CA LEU A 36 0.36 -6.23 1.24
C LEU A 36 -0.05 -5.13 0.26
N ASP A 37 -1.21 -4.52 0.45
CA ASP A 37 -1.62 -3.36 -0.36
C ASP A 37 -0.63 -2.21 -0.24
N PHE A 38 -0.24 -1.86 0.98
CA PHE A 38 0.84 -0.90 1.24
C PHE A 38 1.76 -1.33 2.39
N TYR A 39 3.04 -1.03 2.23
CA TYR A 39 4.06 -1.30 3.25
C TYR A 39 5.04 -0.14 3.41
N CYS A 40 5.30 0.23 4.67
CA CYS A 40 6.37 1.16 5.04
C CYS A 40 7.39 0.45 5.96
N ALA A 41 8.58 0.19 5.43
CA ALA A 41 9.66 -0.45 6.18
C ALA A 41 10.12 0.39 7.38
N LYS A 42 10.29 1.70 7.20
CA LYS A 42 10.75 2.62 8.26
C LYS A 42 9.79 2.65 9.46
N ALA A 43 8.49 2.59 9.19
CA ALA A 43 7.46 2.58 10.24
C ALA A 43 7.09 1.17 10.72
N ARG A 44 7.63 0.11 10.10
CA ARG A 44 7.21 -1.29 10.30
C ARG A 44 5.68 -1.45 10.20
N LEU A 45 5.08 -0.73 9.25
CA LEU A 45 3.63 -0.61 9.11
C LEU A 45 3.15 -1.31 7.84
N CYS A 46 2.17 -2.19 8.02
CA CYS A 46 1.39 -2.82 6.95
C CYS A 46 0.01 -2.15 6.91
N ILE A 47 -0.50 -1.87 5.72
CA ILE A 47 -1.86 -1.38 5.51
C ILE A 47 -2.51 -2.28 4.47
N GLU A 48 -3.62 -2.90 4.84
CA GLU A 48 -4.54 -3.59 3.94
C GLU A 48 -5.80 -2.73 3.82
N VAL A 49 -6.30 -2.57 2.60
CA VAL A 49 -7.53 -1.83 2.34
C VAL A 49 -8.62 -2.84 2.05
N ASP A 50 -9.48 -3.08 3.04
CA ASP A 50 -10.71 -3.83 2.80
C ASP A 50 -11.57 -3.03 1.83
N GLY A 51 -11.66 -3.53 0.59
CA GLY A 51 -12.63 -3.04 -0.39
C GLY A 51 -14.02 -3.55 -0.04
N ASP A 52 -15.03 -2.74 -0.33
CA ASP A 52 -16.38 -3.27 -0.49
C ASP A 52 -16.39 -4.13 -1.77
N LEU A 53 -16.78 -5.40 -1.65
CA LEU A 53 -16.85 -6.40 -2.72
C LEU A 53 -17.58 -5.90 -3.98
#